data_AF-A0A0S7C1E3-F1
#
_entry.id   AF-A0A0S7C1E3-F1
#
_cell.length_a   1.000
_cell.length_b   1.000
_cell.length_c   1.000
_cell.angle_alpha   90.00
_cell.angle_beta   90.00
_cell.angle_gamma   90.00
#
_symmetry.space_group_name_H-M   'P 1'
#
loop_
_entity.id
_entity.type
_entity.pdbx_description
1 polymer ?
#
loop_
_entity_poly.entity_id
_entity_poly.type
_entity_poly.pdbx_seq_one_letter_code
_entity_poly.pdbx_strand_id
1 'polypeptide(L)' 'MKPEINRQILVEDLIRDYPFAGRFLSDRGLQCIICGEPVWGTLEELALDKNYTEQQISELISALNQAAAVS' A
#
# COMPACT_ATOMS: atom_id res chain seq x y z
N MET A 1 -9.09 -11.42 -11.94
CA MET A 1 -9.84 -10.38 -11.18
C MET A 1 -8.83 -9.68 -10.31
N LYS A 2 -8.83 -8.35 -10.27
CA LYS A 2 -7.91 -7.63 -9.38
C LYS A 2 -8.43 -7.69 -7.94
N PRO A 3 -7.57 -7.87 -6.93
CA PRO A 3 -7.99 -7.91 -5.53
C PRO A 3 -8.53 -6.55 -5.08
N GLU A 4 -9.49 -6.55 -4.17
CA GLU A 4 -9.99 -5.32 -3.56
C GLU A 4 -8.89 -4.68 -2.70
N ILE A 5 -8.60 -3.39 -2.93
CA ILE A 5 -7.63 -2.65 -2.13
C ILE A 5 -8.30 -2.25 -0.82
N ASN A 6 -7.93 -2.93 0.27
CA ASN A 6 -8.39 -2.65 1.62
C ASN A 6 -7.22 -2.61 2.61
N ARG A 7 -7.50 -2.26 3.87
CA ARG A 7 -6.49 -2.15 4.94
C ARG A 7 -5.72 -3.45 5.19
N GLN A 8 -6.35 -4.59 4.92
CA GLN A 8 -5.78 -5.93 5.13
C GLN A 8 -5.11 -6.50 3.87
N ILE A 9 -5.08 -5.77 2.76
CA ILE A 9 -4.38 -6.23 1.56
C ILE A 9 -2.90 -6.34 1.87
N LEU A 10 -2.28 -7.46 1.49
CA LEU A 10 -0.84 -7.59 1.56
C LEU A 10 -0.23 -6.60 0.57
N VAL A 11 0.79 -5.89 1.02
CA VAL A 11 1.50 -4.92 0.18
C VAL A 11 2.11 -5.62 -1.04
N GLU A 12 2.52 -6.88 -0.89
CA GLU A 12 2.99 -7.71 -1.99
C GLU A 12 1.92 -7.95 -3.06
N ASP A 13 0.71 -8.39 -2.66
CA ASP A 13 -0.42 -8.56 -3.58
C ASP A 13 -0.80 -7.23 -4.24
N LEU A 14 -0.80 -6.15 -3.47
CA LEU A 14 -1.08 -4.80 -3.97
C LEU A 14 -0.08 -4.40 -5.05
N ILE A 15 1.22 -4.52 -4.82
CA ILE A 15 2.23 -4.12 -5.82
C ILE A 15 2.24 -5.07 -7.03
N ARG A 16 1.99 -6.37 -6.80
CA ARG A 16 1.94 -7.38 -7.87
C ARG A 16 0.80 -7.14 -8.85
N ASP A 17 -0.40 -6.86 -8.34
CA ASP A 17 -1.59 -6.61 -9.15
C ASP A 17 -1.73 -5.13 -9.58
N TYR A 18 -1.10 -4.22 -8.84
CA TYR A 18 -1.08 -2.78 -9.07
C TYR A 18 0.35 -2.22 -9.01
N PRO A 19 1.12 -2.30 -10.12
CA PRO A 19 2.52 -1.84 -10.14
C PRO A 19 2.69 -0.35 -9.84
N PHE A 20 1.65 0.47 -10.07
CA PHE A 20 1.67 1.89 -9.70
C PHE A 20 1.72 2.09 -8.17
N ALA A 21 1.18 1.15 -7.38
CA ALA A 21 1.12 1.24 -5.93
C ALA A 21 2.53 1.28 -5.32
N GLY A 22 3.49 0.55 -5.90
CA GLY A 22 4.89 0.60 -5.46
C GLY A 22 5.46 2.03 -5.52
N ARG A 23 5.19 2.76 -6.60
CA ARG A 23 5.61 4.17 -6.72
C ARG A 23 4.80 5.11 -5.83
N PHE A 24 3.50 4.88 -5.71
CA PHE A 24 2.60 5.65 -4.85
C PHE A 24 2.99 5.57 -3.36
N LEU A 25 3.38 4.39 -2.89
CA LEU A 25 3.87 4.13 -1.54
C LEU A 25 5.27 4.75 -1.36
N SER A 26 6.16 4.57 -2.35
CA SER A 26 7.51 5.14 -2.30
C SER A 26 7.51 6.67 -2.18
N ASP A 27 6.64 7.36 -2.94
CA ASP A 27 6.47 8.82 -2.90
C ASP A 27 6.03 9.32 -1.51
N ARG A 28 5.31 8.48 -0.76
CA ARG A 28 4.84 8.76 0.61
C ARG A 28 5.81 8.30 1.69
N GLY A 29 7.00 7.82 1.32
CA GLY A 29 7.97 7.28 2.28
C GLY A 29 7.60 5.91 2.87
N LEU A 30 6.58 5.24 2.30
CA LEU A 30 6.20 3.85 2.60
C LEU A 30 7.07 2.87 1.80
N GLN A 31 8.36 3.22 1.59
CA GLN A 31 9.32 2.42 0.84
C GLN A 31 10.04 1.47 1.79
N CYS A 32 9.98 0.18 1.52
CA CYS A 32 10.52 -0.85 2.40
C CYS A 32 11.54 -1.73 1.65
N ILE A 33 12.44 -1.12 0.87
CA ILE A 33 13.58 -1.84 0.29
C ILE A 33 14.73 -1.80 1.29
N ILE A 34 14.74 -2.73 2.24
CA ILE A 34 15.91 -3.01 3.07
C ILE A 34 16.39 -4.40 2.70
N CYS A 35 17.44 -4.45 1.87
CA CYS A 35 18.47 -5.48 1.89
C CYS A 35 18.05 -6.95 2.12
N GLY A 36 17.15 -7.50 1.29
CA GLY A 36 17.18 -8.95 0.98
C GLY A 36 15.89 -9.74 1.13
N GLU A 37 14.95 -9.38 2.00
CA GLU A 37 13.68 -10.12 2.14
C GLU A 37 12.52 -9.16 2.50
N PRO A 38 11.46 -9.07 1.67
CA PRO A 38 10.32 -8.22 1.96
C PRO A 38 9.47 -8.84 3.06
N VAL A 39 9.68 -8.45 4.32
CA VAL A 39 8.66 -8.69 5.36
C VAL A 39 7.65 -7.55 5.26
N TRP A 40 6.74 -7.63 4.28
CA TRP A 40 5.68 -6.63 4.12
C TRP A 40 4.34 -7.27 4.48
N GLY A 41 3.83 -6.94 5.66
CA GLY A 41 2.51 -7.36 6.11
C GLY A 41 1.40 -6.66 5.34
N THR A 42 0.33 -6.36 6.05
CA THR A 42 -0.81 -5.63 5.47
C THR A 42 -0.50 -4.15 5.26
N LEU A 43 -1.25 -3.50 4.37
CA LEU A 43 -1.15 -2.06 4.13
C LEU A 43 -1.35 -1.25 5.42
N GLU A 44 -2.25 -1.70 6.29
CA GLU A 44 -2.47 -1.12 7.62
C GLU A 44 -1.22 -1.20 8.49
N GLU A 45 -0.59 -2.37 8.63
CA GLU A 45 0.63 -2.53 9.42
C GLU A 45 1.77 -1.64 8.92
N LEU A 46 1.96 -1.58 7.60
CA LEU A 46 2.98 -0.71 6.99
C LEU A 46 2.73 0.77 7.29
N ALA A 47 1.47 1.20 7.23
CA ALA A 47 1.11 2.57 7.51
C ALA A 47 1.24 2.90 9.00
N LEU A 48 0.82 2.00 9.89
CA LEU A 48 0.96 2.13 11.34
C LEU A 48 2.44 2.20 11.78
N ASP A 49 3.33 1.41 11.17
CA ASP A 49 4.79 1.49 11.39
C ASP A 49 5.33 2.89 11.07
N LYS A 50 4.80 3.51 10.02
CA LYS A 50 5.09 4.91 9.65
C LYS A 50 4.31 5.95 10.45
N ASN A 51 3.67 5.56 11.56
CA ASN A 51 2.87 6.43 12.43
C ASN A 51 1.69 7.09 11.71
N TYR A 52 1.12 6.43 10.70
CA TYR A 52 -0.13 6.90 10.10
C TYR A 52 -1.27 6.67 11.08
N THR A 53 -2.18 7.64 11.12
CA THR A 53 -3.46 7.51 11.83
C THR A 53 -4.46 6.73 10.99
N GLU A 54 -5.48 6.13 11.63
CA GLU A 54 -6.56 5.43 10.92
C GLU A 54 -7.23 6.27 9.83
N GLN A 55 -7.38 7.58 10.06
CA GLN A 55 -7.90 8.51 9.06
C GLN A 55 -7.00 8.59 7.84
N GLN A 56 -5.68 8.72 8.03
CA GLN A 56 -4.72 8.76 6.92
C GLN A 56 -4.66 7.42 6.18
N ILE A 57 -4.81 6.30 6.89
CA ILE A 57 -4.89 4.97 6.28
C ILE A 57 -6.13 4.86 5.39
N SER A 58 -7.29 5.33 5.88
CA SER A 58 -8.51 5.34 5.08
C SER A 58 -8.38 6.22 3.84
N GLU A 59 -7.78 7.42 3.97
CA GLU A 59 -7.50 8.30 2.84
C GLU A 59 -6.53 7.66 1.83
N LEU A 60 -5.50 6.95 2.32
CA LEU A 60 -4.55 6.21 1.50
C LEU A 60 -5.25 5.13 0.67
N ILE A 61 -6.10 4.31 1.30
CA ILE A 61 -6.87 3.24 0.65
C ILE A 61 -7.82 3.83 -0.38
N SER A 62 -8.52 4.91 -0.03
CA SER A 62 -9.42 5.61 -0.95
C SER A 62 -8.66 6.12 -2.19
N ALA A 63 -7.52 6.78 -1.97
CA ALA A 63 -6.68 7.28 -3.06
C ALA A 63 -6.10 6.16 -3.93
N LEU A 64 -5.71 5.01 -3.35
CA LEU A 64 -5.26 3.84 -4.09
C LEU A 64 -6.39 3.25 -4.95
N ASN A 65 -7.60 3.13 -4.41
CA ASN A 65 -8.77 2.65 -5.16
C ASN A 65 -9.13 3.59 -6.31
N GLN A 66 -9.09 4.91 -6.07
CA GLN A 66 -9.30 5.93 -7.11
C GLN A 66 -8.25 5.80 -8.22
N ALA A 67 -6.96 5.69 -7.85
CA ALA A 67 -5.87 5.51 -8.80
C ALA A 67 -6.02 4.19 -9.59
N ALA A 68 -6.46 3.11 -8.95
CA ALA A 68 -6.72 1.82 -9.58
C ALA A 68 -7.89 1.86 -10.58
N ALA A 69 -8.89 2.70 -10.35
CA ALA A 69 -10.03 2.87 -11.27
C ALA A 69 -9.67 3.64 -12.55
N VAL A 70 -8.60 4.44 -12.51
CA VAL A 70 -8.13 5.26 -13.64
C VAL A 70 -6.86 4.72 -14.32
N SER A 71 -6.34 3.57 -13.86
CA SER A 71 -5.10 2.92 -14.35
C SER A 71 -5.33 1.66 -15.17
#